data_AF-A0A958YAW6-F1
#
_entry.id   AF-A0A958YAW6-F1
#
_cell.length_a   1.000
_cell.length_b   1.000
_cell.length_c   1.000
_cell.angle_alpha   90.00
_cell.angle_beta   90.00
_cell.angle_gamma   90.00
#
_symmetry.space_group_name_H-M   'P 1'
#
loop_
_entity.id
_entity.type
_entity.pdbx_description
1 polymer ?
#
loop_
_entity_poly.entity_id
_entity_poly.type
_entity_poly.pdbx_seq_one_letter_code
_entity_poly.pdbx_strand_id
1 'polypeptide(L)'
;MNYIPNILFVIVLGIGIGYFAKNVKKLIRNIKLGHTVDVSDNRSQRWKNMINIALGQSKMVRRPVAGFLHVIVYLGFIIINIEVLEIVIDGIFGTHRIFSFLGGFYSFLIGSFEILAVLVLVSVIVFWIRRNVIKLKRFWKAEMTAWPKNDANYILYFEMVLMCLFLIMNATDSHFQEMNS
;
A
#
# COMPACT_ATOMS: atom_id res chain seq x y z
N MET A 1 31.75 -4.25 -10.02
CA MET A 1 30.45 -3.66 -10.43
C MET A 1 29.67 -4.69 -11.20
N ASN A 2 28.76 -5.40 -10.53
CA ASN A 2 27.81 -6.27 -11.21
C ASN A 2 26.62 -5.40 -11.59
N TYR A 3 26.53 -4.95 -12.84
CA TYR A 3 25.38 -4.16 -13.34
C TYR A 3 24.15 -5.01 -13.63
N ILE A 4 24.30 -6.34 -13.59
CA ILE A 4 23.23 -7.30 -13.88
C ILE A 4 22.01 -7.08 -12.96
N PRO A 5 22.15 -6.93 -11.61
CA PRO A 5 21.01 -6.69 -10.72
C PRO A 5 20.26 -5.39 -11.05
N ASN A 6 20.97 -4.29 -11.30
CA ASN A 6 20.37 -3.00 -11.67
C ASN A 6 19.60 -3.09 -12.99
N ILE A 7 20.17 -3.74 -14.00
CA ILE A 7 19.51 -3.91 -15.30
C ILE A 7 18.23 -4.73 -15.14
N LEU A 8 18.29 -5.85 -14.39
CA LEU A 8 17.12 -6.66 -14.10
C LEU A 8 16.07 -5.87 -13.32
N PHE A 9 16.48 -5.08 -12.32
CA PHE A 9 15.60 -4.22 -11.54
C PHE A 9 14.87 -3.21 -12.43
N VAL A 10 15.60 -2.48 -13.28
CA VAL A 10 15.03 -1.49 -14.20
C VAL A 10 14.07 -2.13 -15.20
N ILE A 11 14.39 -3.32 -15.73
CA ILE A 11 13.47 -4.06 -16.63
C ILE A 11 12.17 -4.41 -15.90
N VAL A 12 12.26 -5.00 -14.71
CA VAL A 12 11.07 -5.40 -13.93
C VAL A 12 10.24 -4.18 -13.53
N LEU A 13 10.89 -3.10 -13.07
CA LEU A 13 10.24 -1.84 -12.72
C LEU A 13 9.53 -1.23 -13.94
N GLY A 14 10.20 -1.21 -15.10
CA GLY A 14 9.66 -0.70 -16.35
C GLY A 14 8.44 -1.49 -16.82
N ILE A 15 8.49 -2.84 -16.76
CA ILE A 15 7.36 -3.70 -17.08
C ILE A 15 6.19 -3.47 -16.12
N GLY A 16 6.46 -3.37 -14.82
CA GLY A 16 5.45 -3.13 -13.79
C GLY A 16 4.72 -1.80 -13.99
N ILE A 17 5.48 -0.70 -14.15
CA ILE A 17 4.94 0.63 -14.41
C ILE A 17 4.17 0.66 -15.75
N GLY A 18 4.72 0.04 -16.79
CA GLY A 18 4.08 -0.06 -18.11
C GLY A 18 2.73 -0.77 -18.05
N TYR A 19 2.66 -1.90 -17.34
CA TYR A 19 1.41 -2.65 -17.15
C TYR A 19 0.39 -1.85 -16.33
N PHE A 20 0.82 -1.20 -15.24
CA PHE A 20 -0.03 -0.33 -14.44
C PHE A 20 -0.61 0.82 -15.28
N ALA A 21 0.24 1.54 -16.02
CA ALA A 21 -0.18 2.66 -16.86
C ALA A 21 -1.17 2.23 -17.95
N LYS A 22 -1.00 1.04 -18.55
CA LYS A 22 -1.94 0.48 -19.53
C LYS A 22 -3.32 0.23 -18.90
N ASN A 23 -3.38 -0.32 -17.68
CA ASN A 23 -4.64 -0.56 -16.97
C ASN A 23 -5.33 0.74 -16.56
N VAL A 24 -4.58 1.73 -16.08
CA VAL A 24 -5.11 3.08 -15.78
C VAL A 24 -5.69 3.72 -17.04
N LYS A 25 -4.99 3.67 -18.18
CA LYS A 25 -5.51 4.19 -19.45
C LYS A 25 -6.81 3.49 -19.87
N LYS A 26 -6.91 2.17 -19.69
CA LYS A 26 -8.14 1.41 -19.96
C LYS A 26 -9.29 1.85 -19.06
N LEU A 27 -9.03 2.06 -17.77
CA LEU A 27 -10.02 2.57 -16.81
C LEU A 27 -10.50 3.98 -17.19
N ILE A 28 -9.57 4.91 -17.45
CA ILE A 28 -9.89 6.28 -17.86
C ILE A 28 -10.74 6.27 -19.13
N ARG A 29 -10.35 5.47 -20.13
CA ARG A 29 -11.13 5.32 -21.37
C ARG A 29 -12.56 4.87 -21.08
N ASN A 30 -12.75 3.87 -20.23
CA ASN A 30 -14.07 3.37 -19.88
C ASN A 30 -14.91 4.41 -19.11
N ILE A 31 -14.31 5.16 -18.19
CA ILE A 31 -14.98 6.26 -17.47
C ILE A 31 -15.45 7.34 -18.46
N LYS A 32 -14.62 7.69 -19.44
CA LYS A 32 -14.95 8.70 -20.47
C LYS A 32 -16.03 8.27 -21.45
N LEU A 33 -16.37 6.98 -21.52
CA LEU A 33 -17.52 6.49 -22.30
C LEU A 33 -18.87 6.69 -21.58
N GLY A 34 -18.84 7.03 -20.28
CA GLY A 34 -20.06 7.33 -19.52
C GLY A 34 -20.68 8.66 -19.92
N HIS A 35 -21.93 8.87 -19.50
CA HIS A 35 -22.63 10.13 -19.74
C HIS A 35 -22.04 11.27 -18.92
N THR A 36 -21.95 12.46 -19.53
CA THR A 36 -21.57 13.69 -18.82
C THR A 36 -22.68 14.06 -17.84
N VAL A 37 -22.36 14.09 -16.56
CA VAL A 37 -23.25 14.57 -15.51
C VAL A 37 -22.78 15.97 -15.13
N ASP A 38 -23.69 16.96 -15.14
CA ASP A 38 -23.37 18.27 -14.61
C ASP A 38 -23.18 18.19 -13.08
N VAL A 39 -22.01 18.64 -12.63
CA VAL A 39 -21.58 18.62 -11.24
C VAL A 39 -21.17 20.02 -10.75
N SER A 40 -21.55 21.07 -11.48
CA SER A 40 -21.18 22.45 -11.22
C SER A 40 -21.86 23.05 -9.97
N ASP A 41 -22.97 22.47 -9.53
CA ASP A 41 -23.70 22.90 -8.33
C ASP A 41 -22.95 22.60 -7.02
N ASN A 42 -23.08 23.53 -6.05
CA ASN A 42 -22.66 23.39 -4.66
C ASN A 42 -21.24 22.83 -4.46
N ARG A 43 -20.26 23.31 -5.25
CA ARG A 43 -18.87 22.81 -5.26
C ARG A 43 -18.24 22.75 -3.87
N SER A 44 -18.42 23.79 -3.04
CA SER A 44 -17.84 23.84 -1.68
C SER A 44 -18.33 22.67 -0.82
N GLN A 45 -19.64 22.37 -0.85
CA GLN A 45 -20.22 21.26 -0.10
C GLN A 45 -19.71 19.90 -0.60
N ARG A 46 -19.49 19.76 -1.91
CA ARG A 46 -18.95 18.53 -2.51
C ARG A 46 -17.50 18.29 -2.13
N TRP A 47 -16.66 19.33 -2.17
CA TRP A 47 -15.27 19.25 -1.69
C TRP A 47 -15.22 18.91 -0.21
N LYS A 48 -16.05 19.56 0.62
CA LYS A 48 -16.16 19.25 2.05
C LYS A 48 -16.57 17.79 2.27
N ASN A 49 -17.56 17.30 1.53
CA ASN A 49 -17.97 15.90 1.60
C ASN A 49 -16.88 14.94 1.12
N MET A 50 -16.18 15.26 0.04
CA MET A 50 -15.07 14.45 -0.47
C MET A 50 -13.96 14.35 0.58
N ILE A 51 -13.53 15.47 1.17
CA ILE A 51 -12.52 15.49 2.23
C ILE A 51 -12.98 14.64 3.42
N ASN A 52 -14.21 14.84 3.91
CA ASN A 52 -14.72 14.12 5.07
C ASN A 52 -14.91 12.61 4.85
N ILE A 53 -15.27 12.20 3.63
CA ILE A 53 -15.57 10.78 3.34
C ILE A 53 -14.31 10.07 2.84
N ALA A 54 -13.58 10.66 1.90
CA ALA A 54 -12.42 10.03 1.25
C ALA A 54 -11.14 10.15 2.08
N LEU A 55 -10.84 11.33 2.64
CA LEU A 55 -9.63 11.52 3.48
C LEU A 55 -9.93 11.23 4.95
N GLY A 56 -11.03 11.76 5.46
CA GLY A 56 -11.42 11.60 6.87
C GLY A 56 -11.97 10.23 7.24
N GLN A 57 -12.25 9.35 6.26
CA GLN A 57 -12.72 7.98 6.46
C GLN A 57 -13.93 7.87 7.43
N SER A 58 -14.76 8.92 7.49
CA SER A 58 -15.84 9.09 8.47
C SER A 58 -16.85 7.94 8.52
N LYS A 59 -17.00 7.18 7.43
CA LYS A 59 -17.85 5.97 7.38
C LYS A 59 -17.21 4.77 8.08
N MET A 60 -15.89 4.62 8.07
CA MET A 60 -15.20 3.48 8.68
C MET A 60 -15.07 3.62 10.19
N VAL A 61 -14.89 4.83 10.71
CA VAL A 61 -14.76 5.10 12.15
C VAL A 61 -16.05 4.79 12.93
N ARG A 62 -17.21 4.71 12.26
CA ARG A 62 -18.47 4.23 12.86
C ARG A 62 -18.42 2.79 13.37
N ARG A 63 -17.43 2.00 12.94
CA ARG A 63 -17.17 0.65 13.45
C ARG A 63 -15.82 0.68 14.16
N PRO A 64 -15.76 0.89 15.48
CA PRO A 64 -14.54 1.31 16.18
C PRO A 64 -13.34 0.38 15.94
N VAL A 65 -13.55 -0.94 16.02
CA VAL A 65 -12.48 -1.93 15.79
C VAL A 65 -11.98 -1.89 14.34
N ALA A 66 -12.89 -1.92 13.36
CA ALA A 66 -12.49 -1.93 11.94
C ALA A 66 -11.90 -0.59 11.51
N GLY A 67 -12.40 0.53 12.06
CA GLY A 67 -11.88 1.86 11.83
C GLY A 67 -10.46 2.02 12.38
N PHE A 68 -10.22 1.58 13.62
CA PHE A 68 -8.89 1.61 14.23
C PHE A 68 -7.85 0.82 13.42
N LEU A 69 -8.17 -0.44 13.08
CA LEU A 69 -7.28 -1.27 12.25
C LEU A 69 -7.05 -0.66 10.85
N HIS A 70 -8.06 -0.02 10.27
CA HIS A 70 -7.90 0.63 8.96
C HIS A 70 -7.01 1.88 9.05
N VAL A 71 -7.07 2.64 10.15
CA VAL A 71 -6.17 3.79 10.36
C VAL A 71 -4.72 3.34 10.43
N ILE A 72 -4.44 2.22 11.12
CA ILE A 72 -3.10 1.61 11.15
C ILE A 72 -2.63 1.30 9.72
N VAL A 73 -3.44 0.57 8.96
CA VAL A 73 -3.14 0.21 7.57
C VAL A 73 -2.93 1.45 6.69
N TYR A 74 -3.80 2.46 6.83
CA TYR A 74 -3.73 3.70 6.07
C TYR A 74 -2.45 4.48 6.35
N LEU A 75 -2.09 4.65 7.62
CA LEU A 75 -0.82 5.28 8.01
C LEU A 75 0.37 4.44 7.54
N GLY A 76 0.28 3.11 7.65
CA GLY A 76 1.22 2.14 7.06
C GLY A 76 1.54 2.47 5.61
N PHE A 77 0.52 2.52 4.76
CA PHE A 77 0.70 2.81 3.35
C PHE A 77 1.31 4.18 3.08
N ILE A 78 0.92 5.24 3.79
CA ILE A 78 1.50 6.58 3.60
C ILE A 78 3.00 6.55 3.91
N ILE A 79 3.34 5.94 5.04
CA ILE A 79 4.68 5.96 5.60
C ILE A 79 5.61 5.06 4.76
N ILE A 80 5.15 3.86 4.35
CA ILE A 80 5.91 2.93 3.50
C ILE A 80 6.29 3.52 2.13
N ASN A 81 5.54 4.49 1.59
CA ASN A 81 5.90 5.12 0.32
C ASN A 81 7.29 5.80 0.37
N ILE A 82 7.72 6.26 1.55
CA ILE A 82 9.06 6.82 1.74
C ILE A 82 10.13 5.74 1.57
N GLU A 83 9.92 4.55 2.14
CA GLU A 83 10.81 3.40 2.02
C GLU A 83 10.82 2.84 0.59
N VAL A 84 9.65 2.77 -0.06
CA VAL A 84 9.55 2.37 -1.46
C VAL A 84 10.34 3.31 -2.37
N LEU A 85 10.32 4.62 -2.09
CA LEU A 85 11.11 5.58 -2.84
C LEU A 85 12.61 5.31 -2.69
N GLU A 86 13.07 5.01 -1.47
CA GLU A 86 14.45 4.60 -1.22
C GLU A 86 14.82 3.35 -2.04
N ILE A 87 14.02 2.28 -1.94
CA ILE A 87 14.25 1.02 -2.66
C ILE A 87 14.33 1.23 -4.18
N VAL A 88 13.47 2.09 -4.73
CA VAL A 88 13.47 2.39 -6.17
C VAL A 88 14.75 3.11 -6.58
N ILE A 89 15.18 4.11 -5.81
CA ILE A 89 16.41 4.86 -6.10
C ILE A 89 17.63 3.93 -5.98
N ASP A 90 17.71 3.18 -4.87
CA ASP A 90 18.78 2.21 -4.62
C ASP A 90 18.86 1.13 -5.69
N GLY A 91 17.72 0.57 -6.11
CA GLY A 91 17.68 -0.43 -7.18
C GLY A 91 18.09 0.09 -8.55
N ILE A 92 17.83 1.37 -8.86
CA ILE A 92 18.23 1.99 -10.12
C ILE A 92 19.74 2.29 -10.10
N PHE A 93 20.22 2.99 -9.07
CA PHE A 93 21.59 3.51 -9.03
C PHE A 93 22.61 2.54 -8.42
N GLY A 94 22.15 1.45 -7.80
CA GLY A 94 23.02 0.49 -7.11
C GLY A 94 23.59 1.07 -5.82
N THR A 95 22.91 2.04 -5.23
CA THR A 95 23.22 2.59 -3.91
C THR A 95 22.60 1.70 -2.84
N HIS A 96 23.04 1.88 -1.59
CA HIS A 96 22.47 1.21 -0.43
C HIS A 96 22.12 2.28 0.60
N ARG A 97 20.85 2.35 0.97
CA ARG A 97 20.29 3.33 1.92
C ARG A 97 20.65 4.76 1.56
N ILE A 98 20.22 5.23 0.38
CA ILE A 98 20.55 6.60 -0.08
C ILE A 98 20.06 7.70 0.88
N PHE A 99 19.08 7.44 1.75
CA PHE A 99 18.64 8.41 2.76
C PHE A 99 19.40 8.32 4.10
N SER A 100 20.41 7.45 4.21
CA SER A 100 21.25 7.31 5.41
C SER A 100 21.94 8.61 5.85
N PHE A 101 22.15 9.57 4.94
CA PHE A 101 22.71 10.89 5.27
C PHE A 101 21.87 11.69 6.29
N LEU A 102 20.60 11.32 6.51
CA LEU A 102 19.72 11.91 7.52
C LEU A 102 20.07 11.46 8.96
N GLY A 103 21.00 10.52 9.14
CA GLY A 103 21.59 10.14 10.43
C GLY A 103 20.55 9.63 11.43
N GLY A 104 20.46 10.27 12.61
CA GLY A 104 19.54 9.85 13.67
C GLY A 104 18.06 9.86 13.27
N PHE A 105 17.66 10.78 12.38
CA PHE A 105 16.30 10.83 11.86
C PHE A 105 15.99 9.61 10.96
N TYR A 106 16.97 9.16 10.17
CA TYR A 106 16.86 7.95 9.36
C TYR A 106 16.63 6.70 10.22
N SER A 107 17.43 6.56 11.28
CA SER A 107 17.32 5.43 12.22
C SER A 107 15.94 5.40 12.89
N PHE A 108 15.42 6.57 13.27
CA PHE A 108 14.06 6.70 13.81
C PHE A 108 12.99 6.31 12.77
N LEU A 109 13.14 6.72 11.51
CA LEU A 109 12.20 6.37 10.44
C LEU A 109 12.15 4.85 10.20
N ILE A 110 13.32 4.18 10.07
CA ILE A 110 13.37 2.73 9.88
C ILE A 110 12.77 2.00 11.08
N GLY A 111 13.17 2.35 12.32
CA GLY A 111 12.60 1.73 13.51
C GLY A 111 11.08 1.93 13.60
N SER A 112 10.58 3.09 13.17
CA SER A 112 9.14 3.34 13.08
C SER A 112 8.46 2.48 12.01
N PHE A 113 9.10 2.25 10.86
CA PHE A 113 8.58 1.39 9.79
C PHE A 113 8.45 -0.06 10.24
N GLU A 114 9.40 -0.61 10.99
CA GLU A 114 9.34 -1.99 11.46
C GLU A 114 8.15 -2.21 12.40
N ILE A 115 7.98 -1.34 13.40
CA ILE A 115 6.84 -1.39 14.32
C ILE A 115 5.53 -1.28 13.54
N LEU A 116 5.47 -0.32 12.61
CA LEU A 116 4.28 -0.09 11.81
C LEU A 116 3.97 -1.28 10.88
N ALA A 117 4.98 -1.89 10.25
CA ALA A 117 4.82 -3.06 9.38
C ALA A 117 4.24 -4.25 10.16
N VAL A 118 4.67 -4.47 11.40
CA VAL A 118 4.07 -5.49 12.29
C VAL A 118 2.61 -5.15 12.59
N LEU A 119 2.30 -3.90 12.92
CA LEU A 119 0.92 -3.48 13.20
C LEU A 119 0.01 -3.62 11.97
N VAL A 120 0.50 -3.30 10.77
CA VAL A 120 -0.20 -3.52 9.50
C VAL A 120 -0.42 -5.01 9.30
N LEU A 121 0.59 -5.85 9.46
CA LEU A 121 0.47 -7.30 9.30
C LEU A 121 -0.61 -7.89 10.22
N VAL A 122 -0.63 -7.51 11.50
CA VAL A 122 -1.68 -7.90 12.46
C VAL A 122 -3.05 -7.42 11.99
N SER A 123 -3.16 -6.17 11.53
CA SER A 123 -4.42 -5.58 11.06
C SER A 123 -4.99 -6.33 9.84
N VAL A 124 -4.11 -6.68 8.89
CA VAL A 124 -4.48 -7.41 7.67
C VAL A 124 -4.89 -8.84 7.99
N ILE A 125 -4.21 -9.52 8.92
CA ILE A 125 -4.62 -10.85 9.39
C ILE A 125 -6.03 -10.79 10.01
N VAL A 126 -6.30 -9.81 10.86
CA VAL A 126 -7.64 -9.63 11.45
C VAL A 126 -8.69 -9.36 10.37
N PHE A 127 -8.40 -8.53 9.38
CA PHE A 127 -9.29 -8.31 8.24
C PHE A 127 -9.51 -9.56 7.40
N TRP A 128 -8.47 -10.38 7.23
CA TRP A 128 -8.55 -11.62 6.47
C TRP A 128 -9.40 -12.67 7.17
N ILE A 129 -9.21 -12.85 8.48
CA ILE A 129 -10.05 -13.70 9.35
C ILE A 129 -11.50 -13.22 9.32
N ARG A 130 -11.73 -11.91 9.50
CA ARG A 130 -13.08 -11.33 9.47
C ARG A 130 -13.80 -11.58 8.15
N ARG A 131 -13.07 -11.59 7.04
CA ARG A 131 -13.63 -11.81 5.70
C ARG A 131 -13.93 -13.29 5.43
N ASN A 132 -12.99 -14.19 5.70
CA ASN A 132 -13.09 -15.59 5.27
C ASN A 132 -13.58 -16.56 6.36
N VAL A 133 -13.29 -16.28 7.64
CA VAL A 133 -13.63 -17.16 8.77
C VAL A 133 -14.97 -16.74 9.40
N ILE A 134 -15.12 -15.47 9.79
CA ILE A 134 -16.33 -14.99 10.50
C ILE A 134 -17.57 -14.94 9.58
N LYS A 135 -17.36 -14.95 8.25
CA LYS A 135 -18.40 -14.99 7.22
C LYS A 135 -19.57 -14.02 7.46
N LEU A 136 -19.27 -12.75 7.72
CA LEU A 136 -20.29 -11.72 7.93
C LEU A 136 -21.32 -11.70 6.80
N LYS A 137 -22.62 -11.64 7.12
CA LYS A 137 -23.73 -11.69 6.13
C LYS A 137 -23.54 -10.77 4.93
N ARG A 138 -23.02 -9.55 5.14
CA ARG A 138 -22.73 -8.59 4.06
C ARG A 138 -21.78 -9.15 3.00
N PHE A 139 -20.83 -10.00 3.40
CA PHE A 139 -19.83 -10.57 2.50
C PHE A 139 -20.28 -11.86 1.79
N TRP A 140 -21.50 -12.31 2.08
CA TRP A 140 -22.04 -13.58 1.59
C TRP A 140 -23.45 -13.42 1.00
N LYS A 141 -23.80 -12.19 0.59
CA LYS A 141 -25.00 -11.90 -0.20
C LYS A 141 -24.79 -12.29 -1.67
N ALA A 142 -25.89 -12.48 -2.40
CA ALA A 142 -25.88 -12.83 -3.83
C ALA A 142 -25.13 -11.80 -4.72
N GLU A 143 -25.03 -10.55 -4.27
CA GLU A 143 -24.27 -9.48 -4.93
C GLU A 143 -22.74 -9.67 -4.87
N MET A 144 -22.23 -10.48 -3.94
CA MET A 144 -20.80 -10.79 -3.83
C MET A 144 -20.43 -12.03 -4.66
N THR A 145 -20.35 -11.82 -5.97
CA THR A 145 -19.89 -12.83 -6.95
C THR A 145 -18.39 -13.14 -6.79
N ALA A 146 -17.87 -14.08 -7.59
CA ALA A 146 -16.50 -14.54 -7.46
C ALA A 146 -15.45 -13.42 -7.59
N TRP A 147 -15.64 -12.46 -8.51
CA TRP A 147 -14.64 -11.42 -8.79
C TRP A 147 -14.44 -10.42 -7.64
N PRO A 148 -15.48 -9.73 -7.11
CA PRO A 148 -15.30 -8.79 -5.98
C PRO A 148 -14.82 -9.47 -4.68
N LYS A 149 -15.14 -10.75 -4.51
CA LYS A 149 -14.70 -11.53 -3.36
C LYS A 149 -13.21 -11.83 -3.44
N ASN A 150 -12.75 -12.31 -4.59
CA ASN A 150 -11.36 -12.67 -4.82
C ASN A 150 -10.45 -11.45 -4.89
N ASP A 151 -10.90 -10.36 -5.53
CA ASP A 151 -10.14 -9.10 -5.62
C ASP A 151 -9.67 -8.60 -4.25
N ALA A 152 -10.59 -8.46 -3.30
CA ALA A 152 -10.23 -8.02 -1.96
C ALA A 152 -9.47 -9.07 -1.13
N ASN A 153 -9.54 -10.36 -1.47
CA ASN A 153 -8.65 -11.36 -0.88
C ASN A 153 -7.22 -11.26 -1.46
N TYR A 154 -7.09 -10.96 -2.76
CA TYR A 154 -5.80 -10.71 -3.38
C TYR A 154 -5.13 -9.48 -2.79
N ILE A 155 -5.87 -8.40 -2.56
CA ILE A 155 -5.33 -7.20 -1.91
C ILE A 155 -4.74 -7.54 -0.53
N LEU A 156 -5.51 -8.21 0.34
CA LEU A 156 -5.02 -8.60 1.66
C LEU A 156 -3.81 -9.54 1.57
N TYR A 157 -3.85 -10.50 0.64
CA TYR A 157 -2.73 -11.42 0.38
C TYR A 157 -1.45 -10.68 -0.01
N PHE A 158 -1.51 -9.80 -1.00
CA PHE A 158 -0.36 -9.01 -1.43
C PHE A 158 0.15 -8.08 -0.34
N GLU A 159 -0.74 -7.52 0.48
CA GLU A 159 -0.36 -6.68 1.61
C GLU A 159 0.43 -7.46 2.67
N MET A 160 0.02 -8.69 3.03
CA MET A 160 0.82 -9.52 3.94
C MET A 160 2.17 -9.91 3.33
N VAL A 161 2.20 -10.30 2.06
CA VAL A 161 3.45 -10.63 1.37
C VAL A 161 4.38 -9.43 1.38
N LEU A 162 3.87 -8.24 1.06
CA LEU A 162 4.64 -7.00 1.09
C LEU A 162 5.21 -6.72 2.48
N MET A 163 4.39 -6.80 3.54
CA MET A 163 4.85 -6.56 4.91
C MET A 163 5.90 -7.59 5.35
N CYS A 164 5.73 -8.86 4.98
CA CYS A 164 6.72 -9.89 5.27
C CYS A 164 8.04 -9.62 4.54
N LEU A 165 7.99 -9.22 3.26
CA LEU A 165 9.20 -8.88 2.50
C LEU A 165 9.94 -7.69 3.12
N PHE A 166 9.22 -6.65 3.57
CA PHE A 166 9.83 -5.52 4.27
C PHE A 166 10.51 -5.94 5.58
N LEU A 167 9.82 -6.73 6.42
CA LEU A 167 10.39 -7.20 7.68
C LEU A 167 11.61 -8.10 7.46
N ILE A 168 11.57 -8.99 6.47
CA ILE A 168 12.70 -9.86 6.12
C ILE A 168 13.87 -9.02 5.57
N MET A 169 13.59 -8.06 4.70
CA MET A 169 14.59 -7.14 4.14
C MET A 169 15.32 -6.41 5.27
N ASN A 170 14.58 -5.77 6.19
CA ASN A 170 15.17 -5.03 7.29
C ASN A 170 15.94 -5.93 8.28
N ALA A 171 15.41 -7.11 8.62
CA ALA A 171 16.10 -8.07 9.48
C ALA A 171 17.41 -8.61 8.86
N THR A 172 17.44 -8.77 7.54
CA THR A 172 18.66 -9.21 6.83
C THR A 172 19.66 -8.06 6.68
N ASP A 173 19.17 -6.83 6.50
CA ASP A 173 19.99 -5.64 6.33
C ASP A 173 20.85 -5.34 7.57
N SER A 174 20.31 -5.55 8.78
CA SER A 174 21.08 -5.38 10.02
C SER A 174 22.35 -6.23 10.04
N HIS A 175 22.25 -7.50 9.62
CA HIS A 175 23.41 -8.39 9.57
C HIS A 175 24.43 -7.96 8.50
N PHE A 176 23.96 -7.47 7.34
CA PHE A 176 24.84 -6.95 6.29
C PHE A 176 25.56 -5.65 6.71
N GLN A 177 24.92 -4.82 7.54
CA GLN A 177 25.55 -3.62 8.10
C GLN A 177 26.65 -3.99 9.11
N GLU A 178 26.40 -4.99 9.98
CA GLU A 178 27.40 -5.49 10.95
C GLU A 178 28.59 -6.18 10.27
N MET A 179 28.39 -6.84 9.13
CA MET A 179 29.47 -7.48 8.37
C MET A 179 30.42 -6.49 7.67
N ASN A 180 29.97 -5.25 7.45
CA ASN A 180 30.75 -4.20 6.76
C ASN A 180 31.24 -3.09 7.70
N SER A 181 31.04 -3.25 9.02
CA SER A 181 31.56 -2.37 10.07
C SER A 181 32.85 -2.88 10.69
#